data_AF-A0A356XG53-F1
#
_entry.id   AF-A0A356XG53-F1
#
_cell.length_a   1.000
_cell.length_b   1.000
_cell.length_c   1.000
_cell.angle_alpha   90.00
_cell.angle_beta   90.00
_cell.angle_gamma   90.00
#
_symmetry.space_group_name_H-M   'P 1'
#
loop_
_entity.id
_entity.type
_entity.pdbx_description
1 polymer ?
#
loop_
_entity_poly.entity_id
_entity_poly.type
_entity_poly.pdbx_seq_one_letter_code
_entity_poly.pdbx_strand_id
1 'polypeptide(L)'
;MKTEVSMDTRKIFEYYKARHGGINGAVTGFVLTVSILLFGFFKVLFVAAGILAGYLVGSHYISDKNYIKAILDKILPPGGRR
;
A
#
# COMPACT_ATOMS: atom_id res chain seq x y z
N MET A 1 3.42 -28.15 21.98
CA MET A 1 2.34 -27.32 21.40
C MET A 1 2.84 -26.15 20.53
N LYS A 2 4.01 -25.53 20.79
CA LYS A 2 4.56 -24.43 19.97
C LYS A 2 5.09 -24.84 18.58
N THR A 3 5.32 -26.14 18.37
CA THR A 3 5.93 -26.69 17.16
C THR A 3 4.94 -26.94 16.01
N GLU A 4 3.69 -27.33 16.30
CA GLU A 4 2.66 -27.55 15.26
C GLU A 4 2.25 -26.26 14.54
N VAL A 5 2.05 -25.17 15.30
CA VAL A 5 1.68 -23.85 14.74
C VAL A 5 2.75 -23.34 13.77
N SER A 6 4.03 -23.69 14.00
CA SER A 6 5.15 -23.29 13.13
C SER A 6 5.26 -24.11 11.83
N MET A 7 4.76 -25.35 11.82
CA MET A 7 4.73 -26.20 10.62
C MET A 7 3.56 -25.84 9.71
N ASP A 8 2.40 -25.50 10.29
CA ASP A 8 1.20 -25.15 9.53
C ASP A 8 1.36 -23.82 8.77
N THR A 9 1.85 -22.79 9.47
CA THR A 9 2.13 -21.47 8.89
C THR A 9 3.15 -21.51 7.74
N ARG A 10 4.17 -22.38 7.83
CA ARG A 10 5.15 -22.59 6.74
C ARG A 10 4.51 -23.17 5.49
N LYS A 11 3.62 -24.15 5.62
CA LYS A 11 2.88 -24.72 4.49
C LYS A 11 1.98 -23.69 3.83
N ILE A 12 1.25 -22.89 4.63
CA ILE A 12 0.40 -21.82 4.11
C ILE A 12 1.25 -20.76 3.39
N PHE A 13 2.42 -20.41 3.94
CA PHE A 13 3.33 -19.45 3.33
C PHE A 13 3.94 -19.96 2.01
N GLU A 14 4.35 -21.22 1.94
CA GLU A 14 4.84 -21.83 0.70
C GLU A 14 3.74 -21.92 -0.36
N TYR A 15 2.52 -22.27 0.04
CA TYR A 15 1.36 -22.32 -0.84
C TYR A 15 1.01 -20.92 -1.39
N TYR A 16 1.08 -19.90 -0.52
CA TYR A 16 0.92 -18.51 -0.92
C TYR A 16 2.03 -18.07 -1.88
N LYS A 17 3.29 -18.42 -1.59
CA LYS A 17 4.44 -18.10 -2.44
C LYS A 17 4.34 -18.78 -3.82
N ALA A 18 3.73 -19.96 -3.91
CA ALA A 18 3.50 -20.64 -5.18
C ALA A 18 2.38 -20.01 -6.03
N ARG A 19 1.40 -19.33 -5.41
CA ARG A 19 0.21 -18.74 -6.08
C ARG A 19 -0.06 -17.28 -5.71
N HIS A 20 1.00 -16.53 -5.41
CA HIS A 20 0.92 -15.14 -4.93
C HIS A 20 0.16 -14.23 -5.90
N GLY A 21 0.34 -14.41 -7.21
CA GLY A 21 -0.35 -13.62 -8.23
C GLY A 21 -1.88 -13.80 -8.20
N GLY A 22 -2.34 -15.05 -8.12
CA GLY A 22 -3.77 -15.38 -8.10
C GLY A 22 -4.45 -14.94 -6.79
N ILE A 23 -3.76 -15.11 -5.65
CA ILE A 23 -4.29 -14.72 -4.35
C ILE A 23 -4.33 -13.20 -4.23
N ASN A 24 -3.26 -12.50 -4.61
CA ASN A 24 -3.25 -11.03 -4.64
C ASN A 24 -4.32 -10.50 -5.60
N GLY A 25 -4.48 -11.09 -6.79
CA GLY A 25 -5.52 -10.71 -7.74
C GLY A 25 -6.92 -10.87 -7.18
N ALA A 26 -7.21 -12.00 -6.52
CA ALA A 26 -8.51 -12.26 -5.89
C ALA A 26 -8.80 -11.27 -4.75
N VAL A 27 -7.82 -11.00 -3.89
CA VAL A 27 -7.95 -10.03 -2.79
C VAL A 27 -8.18 -8.62 -3.35
N THR A 28 -7.40 -8.22 -4.36
CA THR A 28 -7.49 -6.89 -4.95
C THR A 28 -8.83 -6.70 -5.67
N GLY A 29 -9.27 -7.70 -6.44
CA GLY A 29 -10.56 -7.70 -7.11
C GLY A 29 -11.72 -7.65 -6.12
N PHE A 30 -11.66 -8.43 -5.04
CA PHE A 30 -12.68 -8.41 -3.99
C PHE A 30 -12.80 -7.03 -3.33
N VAL A 31 -11.67 -6.41 -2.96
CA VAL A 31 -11.66 -5.05 -2.38
C VAL A 31 -12.22 -4.02 -3.36
N LEU A 32 -11.85 -4.09 -4.64
CA LEU A 32 -12.37 -3.21 -5.69
C LEU A 32 -13.88 -3.37 -5.85
N THR A 33 -14.39 -4.60 -5.96
CA THR A 33 -15.81 -4.88 -6.12
C THR A 33 -16.62 -4.44 -4.90
N VAL A 34 -16.16 -4.71 -3.68
CA VAL A 34 -16.81 -4.26 -2.43
C VAL A 34 -16.83 -2.74 -2.36
N SER A 35 -15.74 -2.07 -2.77
CA SER A 35 -15.69 -0.61 -2.81
C SER A 35 -16.68 -0.03 -3.83
N ILE A 36 -16.81 -0.63 -5.01
CA ILE A 36 -17.81 -0.24 -6.02
C ILE A 36 -19.23 -0.43 -5.49
N LEU A 37 -19.48 -1.52 -4.76
CA LEU A 37 -20.79 -1.83 -4.19
C LEU A 37 -21.20 -0.84 -3.08
N LEU A 38 -20.26 -0.47 -2.19
CA LEU A 38 -20.51 0.45 -1.07
C LEU A 38 -20.59 1.91 -1.50
N PHE A 39 -19.67 2.36 -2.35
CA PHE A 39 -19.55 3.76 -2.72
C PHE A 39 -20.35 4.09 -4.01
N GLY A 40 -20.60 3.12 -4.88
CA GLY A 40 -21.16 3.31 -6.22
C GLY A 40 -20.09 3.56 -7.28
N PHE A 41 -20.37 3.21 -8.54
CA PHE A 41 -19.42 3.24 -9.67
C PHE A 41 -18.67 4.58 -9.81
N PHE A 42 -19.40 5.70 -9.74
CA PHE A 42 -18.81 7.04 -9.90
C PHE A 42 -17.86 7.45 -8.76
N LYS A 43 -18.10 6.98 -7.54
CA LYS A 43 -17.25 7.32 -6.40
C LYS A 43 -15.90 6.61 -6.49
N VAL A 44 -15.86 5.37 -6.99
CA VAL A 44 -14.60 4.66 -7.21
C VAL A 44 -13.77 5.31 -8.32
N LEU A 45 -14.42 5.80 -9.38
CA LEU A 45 -13.74 6.58 -10.42
C LEU A 45 -13.13 7.87 -9.86
N PHE A 46 -13.85 8.58 -8.98
CA PHE A 46 -13.35 9.80 -8.33
C PHE A 46 -12.16 9.52 -7.40
N VAL A 47 -12.21 8.43 -6.62
CA VAL A 47 -11.09 7.99 -5.78
C VAL A 47 -9.89 7.59 -6.64
N ALA A 48 -10.10 6.83 -7.73
CA ALA A 48 -9.03 6.45 -8.65
C ALA A 48 -8.39 7.67 -9.33
N ALA A 49 -9.20 8.64 -9.76
CA ALA A 49 -8.72 9.91 -10.28
C ALA A 49 -7.94 10.71 -9.22
N GLY A 50 -8.40 10.70 -7.96
CA GLY A 50 -7.70 11.31 -6.83
C GLY A 50 -6.35 10.65 -6.54
N ILE A 51 -6.26 9.31 -6.62
CA ILE A 51 -4.99 8.57 -6.47
C ILE A 51 -4.03 8.91 -7.62
N LEU A 52 -4.52 8.93 -8.86
CA LEU A 52 -3.72 9.32 -10.03
C LEU A 52 -3.21 10.76 -9.91
N ALA A 53 -4.09 11.70 -9.57
CA ALA A 53 -3.72 13.09 -9.36
C ALA A 53 -2.72 13.22 -8.20
N GLY A 54 -2.97 12.56 -7.07
CA GLY A 54 -2.08 12.53 -5.92
C GLY A 54 -0.73 11.87 -6.21
N TYR A 55 -0.68 10.85 -7.07
CA TYR A 55 0.56 10.22 -7.51
C TYR A 55 1.35 11.13 -8.46
N LEU A 56 0.69 11.80 -9.40
CA LEU A 56 1.36 12.74 -10.30
C LEU A 56 1.91 13.95 -9.54
N VAL A 57 1.09 14.56 -8.68
CA VAL A 57 1.50 15.67 -7.82
C VAL A 57 2.58 15.18 -6.86
N GLY A 58 2.34 14.09 -6.14
CA GLY A 58 3.30 13.50 -5.22
C GLY A 58 4.63 13.20 -5.89
N SER A 59 4.65 12.47 -7.01
CA SER A 59 5.85 12.15 -7.78
C SER A 59 6.61 13.41 -8.23
N HIS A 60 5.90 14.45 -8.63
CA HIS A 60 6.52 15.70 -9.07
C HIS A 60 7.18 16.48 -7.91
N TYR A 61 6.51 16.54 -6.75
CA TYR A 61 7.04 17.20 -5.55
C TYR A 61 8.08 16.36 -4.80
N ILE A 62 8.02 15.04 -4.91
CA ILE A 62 8.91 14.09 -4.23
C ILE A 62 10.25 13.92 -4.94
N SER A 63 10.30 14.17 -6.26
CA SER A 63 11.53 14.17 -7.04
C SER A 63 12.56 15.18 -6.50
N ASP A 64 12.10 16.29 -5.94
CA ASP A 64 12.96 17.21 -5.19
C ASP A 64 13.26 16.63 -3.81
N LYS A 65 14.29 15.77 -3.75
CA LYS A 65 14.87 15.26 -2.49
C LYS A 65 15.11 16.37 -1.45
N ASN A 66 15.40 17.58 -1.90
CA ASN A 66 15.65 18.75 -1.06
C ASN A 66 14.36 19.30 -0.42
N TYR A 67 13.24 19.25 -1.13
CA TYR A 67 11.94 19.72 -0.62
C TYR A 67 11.38 18.76 0.43
N ILE A 68 11.44 17.45 0.18
CA ILE A 68 11.10 16.43 1.18
C ILE A 68 11.98 16.60 2.42
N LYS A 69 13.30 16.76 2.25
CA LYS A 69 14.21 16.96 3.38
C LYS A 69 13.85 18.21 4.19
N ALA A 70 13.53 19.33 3.53
CA ALA A 70 13.14 20.56 4.22
C ALA A 70 11.82 20.43 5.00
N ILE A 71 10.83 19.70 4.47
CA ILE A 71 9.58 19.42 5.19
C ILE A 71 9.83 18.42 6.32
N LEU A 72 10.61 17.37 6.06
CA LEU A 72 10.93 16.35 7.04
C LEU A 72 11.76 16.92 8.19
N ASP A 73 12.71 17.81 7.93
CA ASP A 73 13.52 18.52 8.94
C ASP A 73 12.68 19.52 9.77
N LYS A 74 11.53 19.95 9.24
CA LYS A 74 10.58 20.82 9.95
C LYS A 74 9.59 20.02 10.81
N ILE A 75 9.24 18.81 10.39
CA ILE A 75 8.31 17.92 11.11
C ILE A 75 9.05 17.03 12.14
N LEU A 76 10.29 16.63 11.83
CA LEU A 76 11.21 15.94 12.72
C LEU A 76 12.25 16.97 13.16
N PRO A 77 12.19 17.50 14.39
CA PRO A 77 13.22 18.40 14.90
C PRO A 77 14.59 17.72 14.74
N PRO A 78 15.64 18.45 14.33
CA PRO A 78 16.91 17.87 13.93
C PRO A 78 17.47 17.02 15.06
N GLY A 79 17.58 15.70 14.82
CA GLY A 79 18.42 14.82 15.61
C GLY A 79 19.86 15.23 15.38
N GLY A 80 20.35 16.13 16.24
CA GLY A 80 21.73 16.59 16.25
C GLY A 80 22.67 15.40 16.25
N ARG A 81 23.30 15.15 15.10
CA ARG A 81 24.39 14.19 14.99
C ARG A 81 25.60 14.79 15.69
N ARG A 82 25.83 14.36 16.93
CA ARG A 82 27.16 14.13 17.48
C ARG A 82 27.31 12.63 17.68
#